data_AF-A0A850GEQ3-F1
#
_entry.id   AF-A0A850GEQ3-F1
#
_cell.length_a   1.000
_cell.length_b   1.000
_cell.length_c   1.000
_cell.angle_alpha   90.00
_cell.angle_beta   90.00
_cell.angle_gamma   90.00
#
_symmetry.space_group_name_H-M   'P 1'
#
loop_
_entity.id
_entity.type
_entity.pdbx_description
1 polymer ?
#
loop_
_entity_poly.entity_id
_entity_poly.type
_entity_poly.pdbx_seq_one_letter_code
_entity_poly.pdbx_strand_id
1 'polypeptide(L)'
;MSRRVSARGLLAVALSCAVLGGCAEEGSVSSEPELDLRLETHALLPGEPSEAGLAYVEAVAAAHGRADAIADAQARAAVLSAALELEAPAGDGTAELLEVQLAARLGETLIEAGEAERALELLERYFAPERSLPLDRVSARGLVAMGDAAARSGDHARAMSAYARALEVLSLLLEEVES
;
A
#
# COMPACT_ATOMS: atom_id res chain seq x y z
N MET A 1 -60.77 9.23 -37.52
CA MET A 1 -60.34 8.01 -36.80
C MET A 1 -59.08 8.42 -36.04
N SER A 2 -58.92 8.39 -34.72
CA SER A 2 -59.50 7.55 -33.67
C SER A 2 -59.71 8.38 -32.38
N ARG A 3 -60.60 7.91 -31.51
CA ARG A 3 -61.11 8.58 -30.30
C ARG A 3 -60.14 8.52 -29.13
N ARG A 4 -60.27 9.53 -28.27
CA ARG A 4 -59.68 9.72 -26.94
C ARG A 4 -60.51 9.03 -25.85
N VAL A 5 -59.80 8.66 -24.77
CA VAL A 5 -60.16 8.81 -23.34
C VAL A 5 -60.96 7.70 -22.60
N SER A 6 -60.23 7.17 -21.61
CA SER A 6 -60.56 6.95 -20.18
C SER A 6 -61.32 5.74 -19.67
N ALA A 7 -60.67 5.17 -18.65
CA ALA A 7 -61.04 4.18 -17.67
C ALA A 7 -62.27 4.50 -16.82
N ARG A 8 -62.91 3.41 -16.34
CA ARG A 8 -63.61 3.15 -15.06
C ARG A 8 -64.43 1.87 -15.26
N GLY A 9 -64.49 0.86 -14.40
CA GLY A 9 -63.94 0.64 -13.07
C GLY A 9 -64.30 -0.78 -12.59
N LEU A 10 -63.59 -1.21 -11.56
CA LEU A 10 -63.88 -2.22 -10.53
C LEU A 10 -64.94 -3.32 -10.78
N LEU A 11 -64.50 -4.58 -10.66
CA LEU A 11 -65.13 -5.52 -9.72
C LEU A 11 -64.11 -6.54 -9.21
N ALA A 12 -64.03 -6.68 -7.89
CA ALA A 12 -63.16 -7.59 -7.18
C ALA A 12 -63.74 -9.01 -7.13
N VAL A 13 -62.89 -10.03 -7.23
CA VAL A 13 -63.10 -11.32 -6.55
C VAL A 13 -61.73 -11.81 -6.08
N ALA A 14 -61.58 -11.91 -4.77
CA ALA A 14 -60.48 -12.63 -4.13
C ALA A 14 -60.72 -14.13 -4.26
N LEU A 15 -59.69 -14.89 -4.61
CA LEU A 15 -59.62 -16.32 -4.30
C LEU A 15 -58.16 -16.72 -4.06
N SER A 16 -57.85 -16.97 -2.78
CA SER A 16 -56.61 -17.58 -2.33
C SER A 16 -56.49 -19.02 -2.84
N CYS A 17 -55.30 -19.45 -3.25
CA CYS A 17 -54.81 -20.81 -3.06
C CYS A 17 -53.29 -20.91 -3.28
N ALA A 18 -52.60 -21.23 -2.17
CA ALA A 18 -51.44 -22.12 -2.04
C ALA A 18 -50.22 -21.97 -2.97
N VAL A 19 -49.12 -21.56 -2.34
CA VAL A 19 -47.81 -22.24 -2.28
C VAL A 19 -47.48 -23.17 -3.46
N LEU A 20 -46.48 -22.79 -4.25
CA LEU A 20 -45.36 -23.64 -4.63
C LEU A 20 -44.18 -22.74 -5.05
N GLY A 21 -42.99 -23.13 -4.61
CA GLY A 21 -41.81 -22.28 -4.50
C GLY A 21 -41.26 -21.73 -5.81
N GLY A 22 -40.60 -20.59 -5.66
CA GLY A 22 -39.71 -19.99 -6.64
C GLY A 22 -38.76 -19.09 -5.88
N CYS A 23 -37.53 -19.54 -5.72
CA CYS A 23 -36.45 -18.90 -4.99
C CYS A 23 -36.22 -17.47 -5.52
N ALA A 24 -36.48 -16.47 -4.70
CA ALA A 24 -35.82 -15.17 -4.84
C ALA A 24 -34.66 -15.17 -3.84
N GLU A 25 -33.50 -15.67 -4.29
CA GLU A 25 -32.24 -15.33 -3.61
C GLU A 25 -32.00 -13.83 -3.87
N GLU A 26 -32.20 -13.02 -2.84
CA GLU A 26 -31.66 -11.67 -2.77
C GLU A 26 -30.13 -11.81 -2.70
N GLY A 27 -29.52 -11.84 -3.88
CA GLY A 27 -28.09 -11.77 -4.05
C GLY A 27 -27.54 -10.38 -3.72
N SER A 28 -26.26 -10.39 -3.35
CA SER A 28 -25.36 -9.27 -3.13
C SER A 28 -25.38 -8.63 -1.74
N VAL A 29 -24.97 -9.40 -0.72
CA VAL A 29 -24.09 -8.80 0.29
C VAL A 29 -22.80 -8.45 -0.44
N SER A 30 -22.57 -7.17 -0.75
CA SER A 30 -21.22 -6.74 -1.09
C SER A 30 -20.41 -6.93 0.19
N SER A 31 -19.69 -8.04 0.28
CA SER A 31 -18.68 -8.23 1.33
C SER A 31 -17.73 -7.05 1.20
N GLU A 32 -17.73 -6.15 2.19
CA GLU A 32 -16.69 -5.14 2.27
C GLU A 32 -15.34 -5.85 2.16
N PRO A 33 -14.39 -5.32 1.38
CA PRO A 33 -13.08 -5.93 1.29
C PRO A 33 -12.51 -6.04 2.71
N GLU A 34 -12.16 -7.26 3.14
CA GLU A 34 -11.54 -7.48 4.44
C GLU A 34 -10.15 -6.82 4.42
N LEU A 35 -10.05 -5.66 5.08
CA LEU A 35 -8.82 -4.88 5.13
C LEU A 35 -7.91 -5.45 6.22
N ASP A 36 -6.69 -5.82 5.86
CA ASP A 36 -5.63 -6.09 6.85
C ASP A 36 -5.00 -4.77 7.30
N LEU A 37 -5.29 -4.38 8.54
CA LEU A 37 -4.84 -3.13 9.15
C LEU A 37 -3.74 -3.34 10.19
N ARG A 38 -3.21 -4.56 10.33
CA ARG A 38 -2.17 -4.84 11.32
C ARG A 38 -0.93 -3.97 11.04
N LEU A 39 -0.48 -3.29 12.08
CA LEU A 39 0.70 -2.45 12.05
C LEU A 39 1.43 -2.64 13.38
N GLU A 40 2.68 -3.05 13.29
CA GLU A 40 3.61 -3.00 14.41
C GLU A 40 4.67 -1.95 14.09
N THR A 41 5.06 -1.16 15.09
CA THR A 41 6.13 -0.18 14.96
C THR A 41 7.18 -0.36 16.05
N HIS A 42 8.38 0.11 15.78
CA HIS A 42 9.47 0.14 16.76
C HIS A 42 10.27 1.43 16.68
N ALA A 43 10.92 1.76 17.80
CA ALA A 43 11.93 2.81 17.83
C ALA A 43 13.21 2.30 17.16
N LEU A 44 13.85 3.15 16.36
CA LEU A 44 15.15 2.83 15.75
C LEU A 44 16.19 2.54 16.83
N LEU A 45 16.98 1.49 16.60
CA LEU A 45 18.08 1.15 17.50
C LEU A 45 19.13 2.27 17.48
N PRO A 46 19.48 2.86 18.63
CA PRO A 46 20.61 3.76 18.71
C PRO A 46 21.89 2.95 18.53
N GLY A 47 22.65 3.24 17.48
CA GLY A 47 23.95 2.64 17.20
C GLY A 47 25.08 3.66 17.30
N GLU A 48 26.21 3.26 17.87
CA GLU A 48 27.45 4.04 17.68
C GLU A 48 27.90 3.91 16.22
N PRO A 49 28.34 5.00 15.56
CA PRO A 49 28.85 4.94 14.20
C PRO A 49 30.00 3.95 14.09
N SER A 50 29.81 2.87 13.34
CA SER A 50 30.86 1.91 12.99
C SER A 50 31.50 2.27 11.65
N GLU A 51 32.73 1.81 11.40
CA GLU A 51 33.38 1.99 10.09
C GLU A 51 32.55 1.36 8.95
N ALA A 52 32.01 0.17 9.20
CA ALA A 52 31.12 -0.51 8.25
C ALA A 52 29.80 0.26 8.03
N GLY A 53 29.20 0.79 9.09
CA GLY A 53 28.01 1.64 9.03
C GLY A 53 28.24 2.91 8.23
N LEU A 54 29.35 3.60 8.46
CA LEU A 54 29.73 4.79 7.70
C LEU A 54 29.94 4.48 6.21
N ALA A 55 30.65 3.39 5.90
CA ALA A 55 30.86 2.95 4.52
C ALA A 55 29.53 2.61 3.82
N TYR A 56 28.61 1.97 4.53
CA TYR A 56 27.27 1.66 4.04
C TYR A 56 26.48 2.96 3.75
N VAL A 57 26.44 3.89 4.70
CA VAL A 57 25.79 5.21 4.55
C VAL A 57 26.34 5.96 3.32
N GLU A 58 27.66 6.00 3.15
CA GLU A 58 28.30 6.65 2.00
C GLU A 58 27.91 5.99 0.67
N ALA A 59 27.87 4.65 0.63
CA ALA A 59 27.49 3.90 -0.56
C ALA A 59 26.02 4.16 -0.95
N VAL A 60 25.11 4.14 0.03
CA VAL A 60 23.68 4.43 -0.19
C VAL A 60 23.47 5.88 -0.62
N ALA A 61 24.14 6.83 0.02
CA ALA A 61 24.09 8.24 -0.37
C ALA A 61 24.58 8.46 -1.81
N ALA A 62 25.68 7.80 -2.19
CA ALA A 62 26.19 7.84 -3.56
C ALA A 62 25.19 7.23 -4.57
N ALA A 63 24.49 6.16 -4.20
CA ALA A 63 23.47 5.57 -5.04
C ALA A 63 22.27 6.50 -5.25
N HIS A 64 21.79 7.16 -4.19
CA HIS A 64 20.75 8.17 -4.30
C HIS A 64 21.16 9.33 -5.21
N GLY A 65 22.37 9.88 -5.02
CA GLY A 65 22.87 10.95 -5.88
C GLY A 65 23.01 10.54 -7.34
N ARG A 66 23.44 9.30 -7.63
CA ARG A 66 23.44 8.76 -9.00
C ARG A 66 22.02 8.64 -9.56
N ALA A 67 21.07 8.15 -8.77
CA ALA A 67 19.68 8.03 -9.21
C ALA A 67 19.04 9.40 -9.48
N ASP A 68 19.34 10.43 -8.67
CA ASP A 68 18.83 11.80 -8.87
C ASP A 68 19.32 12.42 -10.20
N ALA A 69 20.49 12.00 -10.70
CA ALA A 69 21.05 12.49 -11.96
C ALA A 69 20.48 11.79 -13.22
N ILE A 70 19.66 10.75 -13.06
CA ILE A 70 19.14 9.94 -14.16
C ILE A 70 17.67 10.30 -14.42
N ALA A 71 17.34 10.72 -15.64
CA ALA A 71 15.97 11.04 -16.01
C ALA A 71 15.10 9.78 -16.25
N ASP A 72 15.70 8.73 -16.81
CA ASP A 72 15.02 7.48 -17.16
C ASP A 72 14.68 6.64 -15.91
N ALA A 73 13.40 6.32 -15.72
CA ALA A 73 12.93 5.66 -14.51
C ALA A 73 13.49 4.23 -14.37
N GLN A 74 13.61 3.50 -15.47
CA GLN A 74 14.15 2.14 -15.49
C GLN A 74 15.63 2.14 -15.08
N ALA A 75 16.43 3.07 -15.61
CA ALA A 75 17.82 3.23 -15.24
C ALA A 75 18.00 3.69 -13.78
N ARG A 76 17.11 4.57 -13.27
CA ARG A 76 17.09 4.89 -11.83
C ARG A 76 16.79 3.67 -10.98
N ALA A 77 15.79 2.88 -11.36
CA ALA A 77 15.40 1.67 -10.64
C ALA A 77 16.57 0.68 -10.57
N ALA A 78 17.33 0.53 -11.65
CA ALA A 78 18.53 -0.32 -11.65
C ALA A 78 19.59 0.14 -10.65
N VAL A 79 19.83 1.45 -10.53
CA VAL A 79 20.80 1.99 -9.55
C VAL A 79 20.32 1.76 -8.11
N LEU A 80 19.05 2.03 -7.83
CA LEU A 80 18.47 1.85 -6.49
C LEU A 80 18.39 0.37 -6.11
N SER A 81 18.06 -0.51 -7.06
CA SER A 81 18.06 -1.96 -6.85
C SER A 81 19.47 -2.46 -6.53
N ALA A 82 20.50 -2.01 -7.26
CA ALA A 82 21.87 -2.40 -6.96
C ALA A 82 22.33 -1.93 -5.57
N ALA A 83 21.81 -0.80 -5.08
CA ALA A 83 22.11 -0.32 -3.73
C ALA A 83 21.37 -1.11 -2.64
N LEU A 84 20.16 -1.59 -2.92
CA LEU A 84 19.40 -2.42 -1.99
C LEU A 84 20.00 -3.82 -1.79
N GLU A 85 20.83 -4.28 -2.73
CA GLU A 85 21.59 -5.54 -2.62
C GLU A 85 22.91 -5.40 -1.83
N LEU A 86 23.25 -4.20 -1.34
CA LEU A 86 24.39 -4.01 -0.46
C LEU A 86 24.13 -4.67 0.90
N GLU A 87 25.14 -5.36 1.46
CA GLU A 87 25.02 -5.97 2.78
C GLU A 87 24.99 -4.88 3.87
N ALA A 88 23.83 -4.73 4.52
CA ALA A 88 23.68 -3.85 5.66
C ALA A 88 24.38 -4.42 6.91
N PRO A 89 25.11 -3.58 7.66
CA PRO A 89 25.65 -3.98 8.95
C PRO A 89 24.55 -4.44 9.92
N ALA A 90 24.68 -5.66 10.45
CA ALA A 90 23.68 -6.24 11.33
C ALA A 90 23.56 -5.45 12.65
N GLY A 91 22.31 -5.20 13.08
CA GLY A 91 22.03 -4.49 14.33
C GLY A 91 22.27 -2.98 14.27
N ASP A 92 22.47 -2.41 13.09
CA ASP A 92 22.62 -0.96 12.88
C ASP A 92 21.27 -0.34 12.47
N GLY A 93 20.68 0.44 13.38
CA GLY A 93 19.40 1.12 13.11
C GLY A 93 19.48 2.17 11.99
N THR A 94 20.67 2.72 11.71
CA THR A 94 20.85 3.60 10.55
C THR A 94 20.79 2.80 9.26
N ALA A 95 21.38 1.60 9.24
CA ALA A 95 21.33 0.74 8.07
C ALA A 95 19.90 0.25 7.78
N GLU A 96 19.15 -0.14 8.82
CA GLU A 96 17.73 -0.48 8.70
C GLU A 96 16.91 0.66 8.08
N LEU A 97 17.06 1.89 8.60
CA LEU A 97 16.37 3.06 8.07
C LEU A 97 16.69 3.29 6.58
N LEU A 98 17.95 3.15 6.20
CA LEU A 98 18.40 3.34 4.82
C LEU A 98 17.88 2.23 3.89
N GLU A 99 17.79 0.99 4.35
CA GLU A 99 17.17 -0.10 3.58
C GLU A 99 15.69 0.18 3.32
N VAL A 100 14.93 0.58 4.34
CA VAL A 100 13.51 0.97 4.21
C VAL A 100 13.36 2.14 3.26
N GLN A 101 14.26 3.13 3.34
CA GLN A 101 14.28 4.28 2.43
C GLN A 101 14.57 3.89 0.98
N LEU A 102 15.56 3.04 0.75
CA LEU A 102 15.88 2.51 -0.58
C LEU A 102 14.70 1.73 -1.15
N ALA A 103 14.06 0.87 -0.35
CA ALA A 103 12.91 0.08 -0.77
C ALA A 103 11.72 0.97 -1.17
N ALA A 104 11.37 1.95 -0.34
CA ALA A 104 10.29 2.90 -0.65
C ALA A 104 10.56 3.67 -1.95
N ARG A 105 11.77 4.22 -2.08
CA ARG A 105 12.16 5.00 -3.28
C ARG A 105 12.25 4.13 -4.53
N LEU A 106 12.73 2.89 -4.42
CA LEU A 106 12.77 1.94 -5.53
C LEU A 106 11.35 1.56 -5.95
N GLY A 107 10.45 1.31 -5.00
CA GLY A 107 9.03 1.05 -5.27
C GLY A 107 8.37 2.15 -6.08
N GLU A 108 8.51 3.41 -5.65
CA GLU A 108 8.02 4.58 -6.41
C GLU A 108 8.64 4.67 -7.82
N THR A 109 9.95 4.44 -7.92
CA THR A 109 10.65 4.48 -9.20
C THR A 109 10.17 3.38 -10.15
N LEU A 110 9.88 2.18 -9.64
CA LEU A 110 9.30 1.08 -10.42
C LEU A 110 7.88 1.42 -10.88
N ILE A 111 7.07 2.05 -10.03
CA ILE A 111 5.72 2.54 -10.40
C ILE A 111 5.82 3.56 -11.53
N GLU A 112 6.75 4.52 -11.44
CA GLU A 112 7.01 5.50 -12.50
C GLU A 112 7.47 4.85 -13.80
N ALA A 113 8.26 3.77 -13.71
CA ALA A 113 8.69 2.96 -14.86
C ALA A 113 7.57 2.08 -15.46
N GLY A 114 6.38 2.07 -14.86
CA GLY A 114 5.25 1.25 -15.30
C GLY A 114 5.30 -0.20 -14.80
N GLU A 115 6.12 -0.49 -13.79
CA GLU A 115 6.38 -1.83 -13.26
C GLU A 115 5.70 -2.03 -11.89
N ALA A 116 4.39 -1.78 -11.83
CA ALA A 116 3.63 -1.78 -10.58
C ALA A 116 3.65 -3.13 -9.85
N GLU A 117 3.58 -4.25 -10.57
CA GLU A 117 3.63 -5.59 -9.98
C GLU A 117 4.98 -5.84 -9.29
N ARG A 118 6.09 -5.48 -9.95
CA ARG A 118 7.43 -5.59 -9.36
C ARG A 118 7.61 -4.66 -8.17
N ALA A 119 7.03 -3.46 -8.21
CA ALA A 119 7.01 -2.56 -7.07
C ALA A 119 6.27 -3.18 -5.89
N LEU A 120 5.11 -3.81 -6.14
CA LEU A 120 4.32 -4.44 -5.11
C LEU A 120 5.07 -5.61 -4.46
N GLU A 121 5.63 -6.52 -5.25
CA GLU A 121 6.43 -7.65 -4.76
C GLU A 121 7.61 -7.19 -3.90
N LEU A 122 8.30 -6.12 -4.32
CA LEU A 122 9.37 -5.52 -3.54
C LEU A 122 8.84 -4.99 -2.21
N LEU A 123 7.81 -4.13 -2.26
CA LEU A 123 7.33 -3.41 -1.09
C LEU A 123 6.67 -4.35 -0.08
N GLU A 124 6.03 -5.44 -0.51
CA GLU A 124 5.52 -6.47 0.40
C GLU A 124 6.61 -7.09 1.28
N ARG A 125 7.84 -7.25 0.76
CA ARG A 125 8.96 -7.78 1.58
C ARG A 125 9.36 -6.87 2.73
N TYR A 126 9.16 -5.56 2.59
CA TYR A 126 9.58 -4.56 3.58
C TYR A 126 8.43 -4.07 4.44
N PHE A 127 7.21 -4.01 3.89
CA PHE A 127 6.05 -3.37 4.50
C PHE A 127 4.90 -4.34 4.78
N ALA A 128 5.11 -5.65 4.75
CA ALA A 128 4.10 -6.64 5.14
C ALA A 128 3.54 -6.38 6.56
N PRO A 129 2.26 -6.72 6.82
CA PRO A 129 1.64 -6.53 8.13
C PRO A 129 2.34 -7.26 9.29
N GLU A 130 3.04 -8.35 9.00
CA GLU A 130 3.81 -9.13 9.99
C GLU A 130 5.14 -8.49 10.38
N ARG A 131 5.56 -7.42 9.70
CA ARG A 131 6.81 -6.73 9.99
C ARG A 131 6.56 -5.53 10.88
N SER A 132 7.40 -5.41 11.90
CA SER A 132 7.53 -4.15 12.63
C SER A 132 8.26 -3.14 11.77
N LEU A 133 7.75 -1.91 11.71
CA LEU A 133 8.31 -0.81 10.92
C LEU A 133 8.93 0.26 11.83
N PRO A 134 10.02 0.91 11.42
CA PRO A 134 10.46 2.13 12.07
C PRO A 134 9.33 3.17 12.09
N LEU A 135 9.08 3.78 13.25
CA LEU A 135 8.11 4.87 13.37
C LEU A 135 8.71 6.16 12.77
N ASP A 136 8.57 6.33 11.46
CA ASP A 136 9.05 7.50 10.73
C ASP A 136 8.25 7.79 9.45
N ARG A 137 8.56 8.93 8.82
CA ARG A 137 7.90 9.38 7.58
C ARG A 137 8.24 8.51 6.36
N VAL A 138 9.38 7.83 6.38
CA VAL A 138 9.82 6.97 5.27
C VAL A 138 9.00 5.70 5.25
N SER A 139 8.71 5.09 6.41
CA SER A 139 7.80 3.95 6.55
C SER A 139 6.40 4.27 6.03
N ALA A 140 5.86 5.44 6.39
CA ALA A 140 4.58 5.90 5.86
C ALA A 140 4.61 6.06 4.33
N ARG A 141 5.69 6.66 3.79
CA ARG A 141 5.87 6.81 2.33
C ARG A 141 5.96 5.46 1.61
N GLY A 142 6.67 4.49 2.17
CA GLY A 142 6.75 3.14 1.63
C GLY A 142 5.40 2.42 1.58
N LEU A 143 4.58 2.58 2.63
CA LEU A 143 3.21 2.09 2.66
C LEU A 143 2.31 2.78 1.62
N VAL A 144 2.47 4.09 1.39
CA VAL A 144 1.78 4.80 0.29
C VAL A 144 2.19 4.25 -1.06
N ALA A 145 3.49 4.06 -1.30
CA ALA A 145 3.98 3.46 -2.55
C ALA A 145 3.44 2.04 -2.75
N MET A 146 3.29 1.26 -1.67
CA MET A 146 2.70 -0.09 -1.73
C MET A 146 1.22 0.00 -2.13
N GLY A 147 0.49 0.97 -1.57
CA GLY A 147 -0.89 1.24 -1.95
C GLY A 147 -1.03 1.64 -3.42
N ASP A 148 -0.15 2.51 -3.91
CA ASP A 148 -0.13 2.96 -5.30
C ASP A 148 0.18 1.81 -6.27
N ALA A 149 1.12 0.94 -5.91
CA ALA A 149 1.43 -0.26 -6.68
C ALA A 149 0.23 -1.21 -6.76
N ALA A 150 -0.38 -1.52 -5.61
CA ALA A 150 -1.56 -2.38 -5.54
C ALA A 150 -2.75 -1.80 -6.33
N ALA A 151 -3.00 -0.50 -6.23
CA ALA A 151 -4.07 0.17 -6.96
C ALA A 151 -3.86 0.09 -8.49
N ARG A 152 -2.63 0.25 -8.96
CA ARG A 152 -2.29 0.14 -10.40
C ARG A 152 -2.43 -1.28 -10.94
N SER A 153 -2.19 -2.29 -10.11
CA SER A 153 -2.42 -3.70 -10.43
C SER A 153 -3.89 -4.15 -10.22
N GLY A 154 -4.77 -3.25 -9.78
CA GLY A 154 -6.21 -3.50 -9.60
C GLY A 154 -6.62 -4.12 -8.26
N ASP A 155 -5.67 -4.29 -7.33
CA ASP A 155 -5.94 -4.81 -5.98
C ASP A 155 -6.30 -3.67 -5.02
N HIS A 156 -7.55 -3.22 -5.10
CA HIS A 156 -8.04 -2.10 -4.32
C HIS A 156 -8.13 -2.40 -2.82
N ALA A 157 -8.38 -3.65 -2.41
CA ALA A 157 -8.43 -4.02 -0.99
C ALA A 157 -7.05 -3.83 -0.35
N ARG A 158 -6.02 -4.37 -1.00
CA ARG A 158 -4.63 -4.22 -0.56
C ARG A 158 -4.16 -2.78 -0.61
N ALA A 159 -4.58 -2.01 -1.62
CA ALA A 159 -4.29 -0.59 -1.68
C ALA A 159 -4.85 0.17 -0.45
N MET A 160 -6.12 -0.06 -0.13
CA MET A 160 -6.77 0.56 1.03
C MET A 160 -6.12 0.16 2.35
N SER A 161 -5.75 -1.12 2.52
CA SER A 161 -4.97 -1.58 3.68
C SER A 161 -3.65 -0.84 3.83
N ALA A 162 -2.89 -0.70 2.75
CA ALA A 162 -1.59 -0.03 2.78
C ALA A 162 -1.73 1.46 3.12
N TYR A 163 -2.68 2.16 2.51
CA TYR A 163 -2.94 3.57 2.83
C TYR A 163 -3.43 3.78 4.26
N ALA A 164 -4.30 2.92 4.77
CA ALA A 164 -4.77 3.01 6.15
C ALA A 164 -3.61 2.84 7.14
N ARG A 165 -2.70 1.89 6.89
CA ARG A 165 -1.48 1.72 7.70
C ARG A 165 -0.54 2.93 7.60
N ALA A 166 -0.43 3.55 6.43
CA ALA A 166 0.36 4.78 6.28
C ALA A 166 -0.20 5.94 7.11
N LEU A 167 -1.53 6.10 7.14
CA LEU A 167 -2.21 7.10 7.96
C LEU A 167 -2.01 6.83 9.45
N GLU A 168 -2.03 5.57 9.87
CA GLU A 168 -1.76 5.19 11.26
C GLU A 168 -0.33 5.57 11.67
N VAL A 169 0.69 5.25 10.87
CA VAL A 169 2.08 5.68 11.11
C VAL A 169 2.18 7.21 11.25
N LEU A 170 1.54 7.97 10.36
CA LEU A 170 1.55 9.42 10.41
C LEU A 170 0.81 9.99 11.64
N SER A 171 -0.24 9.32 12.10
CA SER A 171 -1.00 9.71 13.29
C SER A 171 -0.17 9.49 14.55
N LEU A 172 0.46 8.33 14.69
CA LEU A 172 1.40 8.04 15.79
C LEU A 172 2.56 9.03 15.83
N LEU A 173 3.12 9.40 14.67
CA LEU A 173 4.19 10.42 14.59
C LEU A 173 3.73 11.80 15.04
N LEU A 174 2.48 12.16 14.80
CA LEU A 174 1.94 13.44 15.26
C LEU A 174 1.80 13.44 16.79
N GLU A 175 1.29 12.35 17.36
CA GLU A 175 1.14 12.18 18.80
C GLU A 175 2.49 12.28 19.53
N GLU A 176 3.55 11.66 19.00
CA GLU A 176 4.91 11.75 19.55
C GLU A 176 5.52 13.17 19.49
N VAL A 177 5.09 14.01 18.55
CA VAL A 177 5.54 15.41 18.47
C VAL A 177 4.75 16.32 19.43
N GLU A 178 3.51 15.95 19.74
CA GLU A 178 2.62 16.71 20.61
C GLU A 178 2.79 16.37 22.11
N SER A 179 3.38 15.21 22.42
CA SER A 179 3.68 14.75 23.79
C SER A 179 4.92 15.41 24.41
#